data_AF-A0A225M182-F1
#
_entry.id   AF-A0A225M182-F1
#
_cell.length_a   1.000
_cell.length_b   1.000
_cell.length_c   1.000
_cell.angle_alpha   90.00
_cell.angle_beta   90.00
_cell.angle_gamma   90.00
#
_symmetry.space_group_name_H-M   'P 1'
#
loop_
_entity.id
_entity.type
_entity.pdbx_description
1 polymer ?
#
loop_
_entity_poly.entity_id
_entity_poly.type
_entity_poly.pdbx_seq_one_letter_code
_entity_poly.pdbx_strand_id
1 'polypeptide(L)'
;MLFDFWFDVPQHPTHDADLLGFMPAEVSELIVVFQELCKIEGGDGIVFRPETVRAIDIRKEANYPGIRVTTRAEKTGQLAQASGLSSRKEPPAIPGRGWKNRACTA
;
A
#
# COMPACT_ATOMS: atom_id res chain seq x y z
N MET A 1 -3.34 0.28 -0.53
CA MET A 1 -4.53 -0.56 -0.74
C MET A 1 -4.20 -2.01 -0.42
N LEU A 2 -4.52 -2.39 0.81
CA LEU A 2 -4.50 -3.74 1.39
C LEU A 2 -5.72 -3.78 2.32
N PHE A 3 -5.83 -2.78 3.18
CA PHE A 3 -6.91 -2.57 4.14
C PHE A 3 -8.34 -2.45 3.58
N ASP A 4 -8.54 -1.95 2.35
CA ASP A 4 -9.89 -1.85 1.75
C ASP A 4 -10.56 -3.22 1.52
N PHE A 5 -9.76 -4.30 1.48
CA PHE A 5 -10.28 -5.67 1.39
C PHE A 5 -10.61 -6.31 2.75
N TRP A 6 -10.05 -5.79 3.85
CA TRP A 6 -10.22 -6.37 5.20
C TRP A 6 -11.12 -5.53 6.12
N PHE A 7 -11.30 -4.24 5.85
CA PHE A 7 -12.03 -3.34 6.74
C PHE A 7 -12.94 -2.37 5.99
N ASP A 8 -14.16 -2.18 6.52
CA ASP A 8 -15.16 -1.23 6.00
C ASP A 8 -14.91 0.23 6.44
N VAL A 9 -13.73 0.54 6.98
CA VAL A 9 -13.38 1.87 7.50
C VAL A 9 -12.22 2.46 6.71
N PRO A 10 -12.32 3.69 6.18
CA PRO A 10 -11.26 4.33 5.42
C PRO A 10 -9.96 4.38 6.23
N GLN A 11 -8.92 3.69 5.73
CA GLN A 11 -7.58 3.76 6.30
C GLN A 11 -6.75 4.82 5.58
N HIS A 12 -5.75 5.35 6.28
CA HIS A 12 -4.76 6.23 5.66
C HIS A 12 -4.04 5.47 4.53
N PRO A 13 -3.85 6.08 3.35
CA PRO A 13 -3.13 5.44 2.26
C PRO A 13 -1.70 5.14 2.69
N THR A 14 -1.32 3.86 2.68
CA THR A 14 0.06 3.42 2.92
C THR A 14 0.80 3.32 1.60
N HIS A 15 2.02 3.87 1.56
CA HIS A 15 2.90 3.82 0.40
C HIS A 15 3.77 2.55 0.38
N ASP A 16 4.11 2.05 1.57
CA ASP A 16 4.93 0.86 1.75
C ASP A 16 4.04 -0.39 1.95
N ALA A 17 4.56 -1.54 1.55
CA ALA A 17 3.99 -2.86 1.83
C ALA A 17 4.96 -3.66 2.69
N ASP A 18 4.49 -4.15 3.83
CA ASP A 18 5.30 -4.94 4.76
C ASP A 18 5.05 -6.43 4.53
N LEU A 19 6.13 -7.18 4.34
CA LEU A 19 6.09 -8.63 4.13
C LEU A 19 6.83 -9.34 5.26
N LEU A 20 6.24 -10.40 5.79
CA LEU A 20 6.91 -11.29 6.74
C LEU A 20 7.77 -12.28 5.97
N GLY A 21 9.07 -12.31 6.28
CA GLY A 21 9.97 -13.35 5.80
C GLY A 21 9.91 -14.57 6.71
N PHE A 22 9.70 -15.74 6.13
CA PHE A 22 10.00 -17.00 6.79
C PHE A 22 11.38 -17.44 6.27
N MET A 23 12.35 -17.62 7.18
CA MET A 23 13.79 -17.88 6.93
C MET A 23 14.66 -16.62 6.77
N PRO A 24 15.97 -16.71 7.10
CA PRO A 24 16.95 -15.69 6.72
C PRO A 24 16.95 -15.52 5.20
N ALA A 25 16.88 -14.28 4.74
CA ALA A 25 16.97 -13.94 3.33
C ALA A 25 18.15 -12.99 3.14
N GLU A 26 18.99 -13.27 2.15
CA GLU A 26 20.08 -12.38 1.79
C GLU A 26 19.60 -11.27 0.86
N VAL A 27 20.23 -10.10 0.94
CA VAL A 27 19.88 -8.93 0.12
C VAL A 27 19.92 -9.26 -1.38
N SER A 28 20.92 -10.01 -1.83
CA SER A 28 21.06 -10.44 -3.22
C SER A 28 19.93 -11.38 -3.68
N GLU A 29 19.52 -12.30 -2.82
CA GLU A 29 18.41 -13.23 -3.12
C GLU A 29 17.10 -12.46 -3.28
N LEU A 30 16.82 -11.51 -2.39
CA LEU A 30 15.62 -10.68 -2.49
C LEU A 30 15.62 -9.83 -3.77
N ILE A 31 16.77 -9.32 -4.23
CA ILE A 31 16.83 -8.62 -5.51
C ILE A 31 16.39 -9.54 -6.66
N VAL A 32 16.92 -10.76 -6.72
CA VAL A 32 16.59 -11.72 -7.78
C VAL A 32 15.11 -12.10 -7.72
N VAL A 33 14.60 -12.44 -6.54
CA VAL A 33 13.19 -12.79 -6.35
C VAL A 33 12.28 -11.66 -6.81
N PHE A 34 12.52 -10.42 -6.36
CA PHE A 34 11.70 -9.29 -6.75
C PHE A 34 11.85 -8.92 -8.23
N GLN A 35 13.00 -9.16 -8.85
CA GLN A 35 13.17 -9.01 -10.29
C GLN A 35 12.31 -9.99 -11.07
N GLU A 36 12.23 -11.26 -10.64
CA GLU A 36 11.35 -12.24 -11.27
C GLU A 36 9.87 -11.91 -11.02
N LEU A 37 9.50 -11.49 -9.81
CA LEU A 37 8.13 -11.06 -9.50
C LEU A 37 7.69 -9.86 -10.35
N CYS A 38 8.58 -8.89 -10.59
CA CYS A 38 8.27 -7.71 -11.42
C CYS A 38 7.99 -8.05 -12.89
N LYS A 39 8.35 -9.26 -13.36
CA LYS A 39 8.06 -9.72 -14.74
C LYS A 39 6.68 -10.34 -14.88
N ILE A 40 5.99 -10.62 -13.76
CA ILE A 40 4.66 -11.22 -13.78
C ILE A 40 3.63 -10.13 -14.11
N GLU A 41 2.88 -10.31 -15.20
CA GLU A 41 1.81 -9.38 -15.58
C GLU A 41 0.60 -9.51 -14.64
N GLY A 42 0.25 -8.42 -13.96
CA GLY A 42 -0.86 -8.38 -13.00
C GLY A 42 -2.24 -8.03 -13.59
N GLY A 43 -2.29 -7.51 -14.82
CA GLY A 43 -3.54 -7.10 -15.48
C GLY A 43 -4.25 -5.88 -14.87
N ASP A 44 -3.64 -5.21 -13.89
CA ASP A 44 -4.14 -4.03 -13.18
C ASP A 44 -3.69 -2.70 -13.83
N GLY A 45 -2.99 -2.79 -14.95
CA GLY A 45 -2.40 -1.65 -15.66
C GLY A 45 -1.15 -1.10 -14.98
N ILE A 46 -0.58 -1.77 -13.98
CA ILE A 46 0.70 -1.40 -13.37
C ILE A 46 1.81 -2.27 -13.97
N VAL A 47 2.86 -1.62 -14.48
CA VAL A 47 4.03 -2.28 -15.06
C VAL A 47 5.24 -1.96 -14.19
N PHE A 48 5.76 -2.98 -13.51
CA PHE A 48 6.98 -2.86 -12.71
C PHE A 48 8.23 -2.97 -13.59
N ARG A 49 9.33 -2.31 -13.18
CA ARG A 49 10.62 -2.29 -13.89
C ARG A 49 11.65 -3.13 -13.13
N PRO A 50 11.91 -4.41 -13.51
CA PRO A 50 12.83 -5.29 -12.79
C PRO A 50 14.22 -4.71 -12.57
N GLU A 51 14.76 -3.99 -13.56
CA GLU A 51 16.07 -3.34 -13.52
C GLU A 51 16.21 -2.26 -12.44
N THR A 52 15.08 -1.76 -11.93
CA THR A 52 15.03 -0.75 -10.87
C THR A 52 14.98 -1.34 -9.46
N VAL A 53 14.87 -2.66 -9.33
CA VAL A 53 14.85 -3.34 -8.02
C VAL A 53 16.17 -3.09 -7.29
N ARG A 54 16.07 -2.57 -6.07
CA ARG A 54 17.17 -2.37 -5.14
C ARG A 54 16.76 -2.83 -3.76
N ALA A 55 17.66 -3.52 -3.05
CA ALA A 55 17.44 -3.95 -1.68
C ALA A 55 18.58 -3.47 -0.79
N ILE A 56 18.24 -3.05 0.43
CA ILE A 56 19.21 -2.63 1.44
C ILE A 56 18.80 -3.17 2.81
N ASP A 57 19.79 -3.55 3.61
CA ASP A 57 19.59 -3.75 5.05
C ASP A 57 19.07 -2.45 5.67
N ILE A 58 17.98 -2.55 6.41
CA ILE A 58 17.54 -1.48 7.31
C ILE A 58 17.89 -1.90 8.73
N ARG A 59 18.99 -1.34 9.22
CA ARG A 59 19.39 -1.40 10.62
C ARG A 59 19.03 -0.06 11.25
N LYS A 60 17.87 0.02 11.86
CA LYS A 60 17.60 1.08 12.85
C LYS A 60 17.89 0.52 14.22
N GLU A 61 18.16 1.37 15.20
CA GLU A 61 18.30 1.05 16.63
C GLU A 61 17.05 0.34 17.24
N ALA A 62 16.06 -0.03 16.42
CA ALA A 62 14.89 -0.80 16.78
C ALA A 62 15.16 -2.31 16.64
N ASN A 63 14.61 -3.09 17.55
CA ASN A 63 14.85 -4.51 17.82
C ASN A 63 14.49 -5.51 16.68
N TYR A 64 14.31 -5.03 15.44
CA TYR A 64 13.82 -5.78 14.29
C TYR A 64 14.65 -5.44 13.04
N PRO A 65 15.71 -6.21 12.74
CA PRO A 65 16.42 -6.07 11.48
C PRO A 65 15.48 -6.48 10.32
N GLY A 66 15.58 -5.77 9.20
CA GLY A 66 14.83 -6.09 8.00
C GLY A 66 15.56 -5.66 6.72
N ILE A 67 14.98 -6.01 5.57
CA ILE A 67 15.50 -5.59 4.27
C ILE A 67 14.41 -4.77 3.57
N ARG A 68 14.76 -3.57 3.13
CA ARG A 68 13.88 -2.72 2.34
C ARG A 68 14.16 -2.93 0.87
N VAL A 69 13.15 -3.40 0.13
CA VAL A 69 13.18 -3.50 -1.33
C VAL A 69 12.43 -2.31 -1.94
N THR A 70 13.02 -1.68 -2.95
CA THR A 70 12.41 -0.58 -3.70
C THR A 70 12.42 -0.91 -5.19
N THR A 71 11.34 -0.57 -5.88
CA THR A 71 11.17 -0.75 -7.34
C THR A 71 10.33 0.40 -7.90
N ARG A 72 10.45 0.67 -9.20
CA ARG A 72 9.62 1.64 -9.90
C ARG A 72 8.56 0.92 -10.72
N ALA A 73 7.40 1.56 -10.80
CA ALA A 73 6.30 1.10 -11.63
C ALA A 73 5.67 2.25 -12.40
N GLU A 74 5.12 1.94 -13.56
CA GLU A 74 4.39 2.86 -14.42
C GLU A 74 2.95 2.38 -14.54
N LYS A 75 2.00 3.32 -14.57
CA LYS A 75 0.59 3.00 -14.84
C LYS A 75 0.32 3.16 -16.33
N THR A 76 0.01 2.06 -17.00
CA THR A 76 -0.38 2.04 -18.41
C THR A 76 -1.86 2.44 -18.52
N GLY A 77 -2.13 3.58 -19.15
CA GLY A 77 -3.49 3.93 -19.63
C GLY A 77 -4.40 4.68 -18.66
N GLN A 78 -4.06 5.90 -18.25
CA GLN A 78 -5.06 6.85 -17.75
C GLN A 78 -4.99 8.19 -18.50
N LEU A 79 -5.87 8.39 -19.50
CA LEU A 79 -6.39 9.72 -19.80
C LEU A 79 -7.38 10.05 -18.68
N ALA A 80 -6.89 10.72 -17.64
CA ALA A 80 -7.75 11.22 -16.58
C ALA A 80 -8.56 12.42 -17.10
N GLN A 81 -9.82 12.22 -17.49
CA GLN A 81 -10.83 13.28 -17.39
C GLN A 81 -11.50 13.14 -16.02
N ALA A 82 -11.13 14.02 -15.10
CA ALA A 82 -11.91 14.26 -13.89
C ALA A 82 -12.67 15.59 -14.08
N SER A 83 -13.93 15.52 -14.50
CA SER A 83 -14.88 16.63 -14.35
C SER A 83 -15.92 16.24 -13.31
N GLY A 84 -15.79 16.80 -12.10
CA GLY A 84 -16.79 16.68 -11.05
C GLY A 84 -16.94 18.03 -10.34
N LEU A 85 -18.03 18.75 -10.61
CA LEU A 85 -18.53 19.76 -9.67
C LEU A 85 -19.08 19.04 -8.44
N SER A 86 -18.33 19.04 -7.35
CA SER A 86 -18.82 18.56 -6.06
C SER A 86 -19.73 19.62 -5.42
N SER A 87 -21.04 19.50 -5.58
CA SER A 87 -22.00 20.04 -4.61
C SER A 87 -22.35 18.94 -3.62
N ARG A 88 -21.66 18.93 -2.47
CA ARG A 88 -21.96 18.05 -1.34
C ARG A 88 -23.32 18.49 -0.76
N LYS A 89 -24.42 17.78 -1.02
CA LYS A 89 -25.62 17.89 -0.19
C LYS A 89 -25.45 16.95 0.99
N GLU A 90 -25.45 17.49 2.20
CA GLU A 90 -25.55 16.68 3.42
C GLU A 90 -26.80 15.80 3.35
N PRO A 91 -26.73 14.52 3.72
CA PRO A 91 -27.92 13.70 3.87
C PRO A 91 -28.77 14.21 5.04
N PRO A 92 -30.11 14.16 4.96
CA PRO A 92 -30.96 14.60 6.06
C PRO A 92 -30.71 13.77 7.32
N ALA A 93 -30.65 14.43 8.46
CA ALA A 93 -30.50 13.80 9.77
C ALA A 93 -31.62 12.78 10.00
N ILE A 94 -31.26 11.51 10.23
CA ILE A 94 -32.21 10.48 10.69
C ILE A 94 -32.34 10.64 12.21
N PRO A 95 -33.51 11.03 12.75
CA PRO A 95 -33.70 11.13 14.18
C PRO A 95 -33.70 9.72 14.80
N GLY A 96 -32.85 9.48 15.80
CA GLY A 96 -32.98 8.29 16.68
C GLY A 96 -31.80 7.31 16.74
N ARG A 97 -30.65 7.54 16.10
CA ARG A 97 -29.43 6.75 16.37
C ARG A 97 -28.37 7.57 17.08
N GLY A 98 -28.34 7.43 18.41
CA GLY A 98 -27.33 8.04 19.27
C GLY A 98 -25.93 7.51 18.95
N TRP A 99 -25.11 8.37 18.34
CA TRP A 99 -23.67 8.21 18.31
C TRP A 99 -23.13 8.47 19.73
N LYS A 100 -22.91 7.41 20.49
CA LYS A 100 -22.04 7.50 21.68
C LYS A 100 -20.60 7.46 21.22
N ASN A 101 -20.01 8.64 21.11
CA ASN A 101 -18.56 8.84 21.16
C ASN A 101 -18.02 8.07 22.38
N ARG A 102 -17.27 7.00 22.16
CA ARG A 102 -16.26 6.58 23.14
C ARG A 102 -14.93 7.13 22.66
N ALA A 103 -14.54 8.21 23.32
CA ALA A 103 -13.14 8.59 23.43
C ALA A 103 -12.38 7.37 23.96
N CYS A 104 -11.44 6.84 23.17
CA CYS A 104 -10.31 6.11 23.70
C CYS A 104 -9.23 7.17 23.96
N THR A 105 -9.03 7.49 25.23
CA THR A 105 -7.91 8.29 25.73
C THR A 105 -6.93 7.35 26.41
N ALA A 106 -5.64 7.63 26.18
CA ALA A 106 -4.41 7.05 26.73
C ALA A 106 -3.96 5.72 26.12
#